data_AF-A0A6B3QJK7-F1
#
_entry.id   AF-A0A6B3QJK7-F1
#
_cell.length_a   1.000
_cell.length_b   1.000
_cell.length_c   1.000
_cell.angle_alpha   90.00
_cell.angle_beta   90.00
_cell.angle_gamma   90.00
#
_symmetry.space_group_name_H-M   'P 1'
#
loop_
_entity.id
_entity.type
_entity.pdbx_description
1 polymer ?
#
loop_
_entity_poly.entity_id
_entity_poly.type
_entity_poly.pdbx_seq_one_letter_code
_entity_poly.pdbx_strand_id
1 'polypeptide(L)'
;MNLIKPAALLVAATALAAGSTVAATAADDPDGTRVTGLQQKAEQVLADSPKPLRVTADAVEYRGLTVTDAPKTVGARDLACDYGHLCMIVKGTKFDFYKCQTWNLTNWTGDGPFTNNQTPGTVAKFFNKDGSVRWTSRAYDAGTATWDPIWSLRPC
;
A
#
# COMPACT_ATOMS: atom_id res chain seq x y z
N MET A 1 -7.97 23.66 85.31
CA MET A 1 -9.18 23.04 84.70
C MET A 1 -8.68 21.83 83.89
N ASN A 2 -8.69 20.65 84.51
CA ASN A 2 -9.70 19.60 84.39
C ASN A 2 -9.63 18.87 83.02
N LEU A 3 -9.21 17.58 83.02
CA LEU A 3 -10.05 16.37 82.79
C LEU A 3 -10.16 16.07 81.27
N ILE A 4 -9.94 14.89 80.66
CA ILE A 4 -10.21 13.46 80.93
C ILE A 4 -9.53 12.61 79.80
N LYS A 5 -9.08 11.37 80.10
CA LYS A 5 -8.75 10.23 79.18
C LYS A 5 -10.03 9.39 78.92
N PRO A 6 -10.10 8.29 78.12
CA PRO A 6 -9.51 7.87 76.83
C PRO A 6 -10.59 7.30 75.84
N ALA A 7 -10.13 6.68 74.73
CA ALA A 7 -10.75 5.59 73.94
C ALA A 7 -11.91 5.88 72.96
N ALA A 8 -11.69 5.56 71.68
CA ALA A 8 -12.37 4.46 70.98
C ALA A 8 -11.80 4.27 69.56
N LEU A 9 -11.34 3.06 69.28
CA LEU A 9 -11.10 2.56 67.92
C LEU A 9 -12.41 2.57 67.13
N LEU A 10 -12.36 2.99 65.87
CA LEU A 10 -13.22 2.45 64.81
C LEU A 10 -12.37 2.31 63.54
N VAL A 11 -12.04 1.06 63.25
CA VAL A 11 -11.46 0.60 61.99
C VAL A 11 -12.54 0.73 60.92
N ALA A 12 -12.28 1.52 59.89
CA ALA A 12 -13.03 1.46 58.64
C ALA A 12 -12.02 1.26 57.51
N ALA A 13 -11.88 0.01 57.10
CA ALA A 13 -11.14 -0.37 55.91
C ALA A 13 -11.92 0.09 54.68
N THR A 14 -11.44 1.13 53.99
CA THR A 14 -11.86 1.44 52.63
C THR A 14 -10.86 0.83 51.67
N ALA A 15 -11.36 -0.12 50.90
CA ALA A 15 -10.63 -0.98 49.99
C ALA A 15 -9.77 -0.18 48.99
N LEU A 16 -8.56 -0.70 48.74
CA LEU A 16 -7.78 -0.42 47.56
C LEU A 16 -8.65 -0.69 46.32
N ALA A 17 -9.20 0.37 45.73
CA ALA A 17 -9.48 0.34 44.30
C ALA A 17 -8.11 0.42 43.61
N ALA A 18 -7.45 -0.73 43.47
CA ALA A 18 -6.44 -0.91 42.45
C ALA A 18 -7.15 -0.67 41.12
N GLY A 19 -7.14 0.58 40.66
CA GLY A 19 -7.48 0.92 39.30
C GLY A 19 -6.54 0.12 38.42
N SER A 20 -7.02 -1.02 37.92
CA SER A 20 -6.39 -1.72 36.82
C SER A 20 -6.45 -0.77 35.64
N THR A 21 -5.46 0.12 35.53
CA THR A 21 -5.02 0.57 34.23
C THR A 21 -4.64 -0.72 33.52
N VAL A 22 -5.58 -1.27 32.78
CA VAL A 22 -5.27 -2.12 31.64
C VAL A 22 -4.40 -1.21 30.79
N ALA A 23 -3.08 -1.29 30.99
CA ALA A 23 -2.16 -0.95 29.94
C ALA A 23 -2.66 -1.78 28.77
N ALA A 24 -3.33 -1.13 27.83
CA ALA A 24 -3.49 -1.69 26.51
C ALA A 24 -2.05 -1.94 26.06
N THR A 25 -1.56 -3.15 26.26
CA THR A 25 -0.53 -3.68 25.41
C THR A 25 -1.20 -3.71 24.05
N ALA A 26 -1.08 -2.61 23.31
CA ALA A 26 -1.07 -2.69 21.88
C ALA A 26 -0.06 -3.80 21.61
N ALA A 27 -0.57 -4.98 21.26
CA ALA A 27 0.25 -5.91 20.53
C ALA A 27 0.65 -5.10 19.30
N ASP A 28 1.88 -4.61 19.30
CA ASP A 28 2.57 -4.18 18.10
C ASP A 28 2.59 -5.40 17.20
N ASP A 29 1.50 -5.62 16.48
CA ASP A 29 1.45 -6.58 15.40
C ASP A 29 2.17 -5.89 14.23
N PRO A 30 3.43 -6.25 13.93
CA PRO A 30 4.17 -5.62 12.85
C PRO A 30 3.43 -5.78 11.52
N ASP A 31 2.55 -6.78 11.41
CA ASP A 31 1.73 -7.03 10.24
C ASP A 31 0.63 -5.97 10.11
N GLY A 32 -0.01 -5.56 11.21
CA GLY A 32 -1.03 -4.49 11.18
C GLY A 32 -0.46 -3.15 10.71
N THR A 33 0.73 -2.78 11.18
CA THR A 33 1.41 -1.56 10.73
C THR A 33 1.86 -1.67 9.27
N ARG A 34 2.36 -2.83 8.83
CA ARG A 34 2.77 -3.05 7.42
C ARG A 34 1.59 -3.01 6.45
N VAL A 35 0.47 -3.65 6.81
CA VAL A 35 -0.82 -3.58 6.09
C VAL A 35 -1.20 -2.12 5.85
N THR A 36 -1.15 -1.28 6.89
CA THR A 36 -1.48 0.15 6.75
C THR A 36 -0.48 0.90 5.88
N GLY A 37 0.81 0.60 5.98
CA GLY A 37 1.85 1.28 5.20
C GLY A 37 1.77 1.00 3.70
N LEU A 38 1.62 -0.26 3.29
CA LEU A 38 1.53 -0.61 1.86
C LEU A 38 0.22 -0.09 1.24
N GLN A 39 -0.88 -0.18 1.97
CA GLN A 39 -2.16 0.40 1.52
C GLN A 39 -2.05 1.91 1.31
N GLN A 40 -1.46 2.64 2.25
CA GLN A 40 -1.24 4.08 2.12
C GLN A 40 -0.36 4.43 0.91
N LYS A 41 0.70 3.65 0.63
CA LYS A 41 1.53 3.85 -0.57
C LYS A 41 0.73 3.65 -1.86
N ALA A 42 -0.13 2.63 -1.91
CA ALA A 42 -0.99 2.38 -3.06
C ALA A 42 -1.99 3.53 -3.29
N GLU A 43 -2.65 3.99 -2.23
CA GLU A 43 -3.61 5.11 -2.26
C GLU A 43 -2.96 6.44 -2.65
N GLN A 44 -1.67 6.64 -2.31
CA GLN A 44 -0.93 7.84 -2.73
C GLN A 44 -0.73 7.95 -4.24
N VAL A 45 -0.89 6.84 -4.98
CA VAL A 45 -0.60 6.82 -6.41
C VAL A 45 -1.76 6.35 -7.30
N LEU A 46 -2.86 5.89 -6.71
CA LEU A 46 -4.11 5.57 -7.39
C LEU A 46 -5.12 6.71 -7.18
N ALA A 47 -5.51 7.42 -8.25
CA ALA A 47 -6.25 8.68 -8.12
C ALA A 47 -7.69 8.50 -7.62
N ASP A 48 -8.36 7.41 -8.01
CA ASP A 48 -9.78 7.19 -7.72
C ASP A 48 -10.02 6.49 -6.38
N SER A 49 -8.96 6.23 -5.60
CA SER A 49 -9.03 5.45 -4.35
C SER A 49 -9.89 4.19 -4.48
N PRO A 50 -9.56 3.29 -5.45
CA PRO A 50 -10.37 2.10 -5.67
C PRO A 50 -10.47 1.29 -4.38
N LYS A 51 -11.64 0.73 -4.08
CA LYS A 51 -11.79 -0.09 -2.87
C LYS A 51 -10.95 -1.37 -3.02
N PRO A 52 -10.00 -1.66 -2.10
CA PRO A 52 -9.27 -2.92 -2.13
C PRO A 52 -10.23 -4.10 -1.88
N LEU A 53 -9.98 -5.21 -2.57
CA LEU A 53 -10.66 -6.49 -2.36
C LEU A 53 -10.08 -7.22 -1.16
N ARG A 54 -8.76 -7.15 -1.00
CA ARG A 54 -8.03 -7.81 0.08
C ARG A 54 -6.79 -6.98 0.41
N VAL A 55 -6.45 -6.91 1.69
CA VAL A 55 -5.24 -6.25 2.18
C VAL A 55 -4.54 -7.23 3.12
N THR A 56 -3.26 -7.49 2.88
CA THR A 56 -2.39 -8.30 3.74
C THR A 56 -1.12 -7.54 4.06
N ALA A 57 -0.27 -8.12 4.90
CA ALA A 57 1.03 -7.54 5.24
C ALA A 57 1.87 -7.23 3.99
N ASP A 58 1.79 -8.06 2.95
CA ASP A 58 2.71 -7.99 1.81
C ASP A 58 2.03 -7.62 0.49
N ALA A 59 0.69 -7.51 0.45
CA ALA A 59 -0.05 -7.20 -0.76
C ALA A 59 -1.35 -6.41 -0.52
N VAL A 60 -1.66 -5.53 -1.47
CA VAL A 60 -2.98 -4.88 -1.59
C VAL A 60 -3.57 -5.28 -2.93
N GLU A 61 -4.69 -5.99 -2.88
CA GLU A 61 -5.34 -6.53 -4.07
C GLU A 61 -6.56 -5.70 -4.43
N TYR A 62 -6.60 -5.25 -5.67
CA TYR A 62 -7.73 -4.61 -6.30
C TYR A 62 -8.27 -5.50 -7.41
N ARG A 63 -9.45 -5.18 -7.93
CA ARG A 63 -9.97 -5.88 -9.11
C ARG A 63 -9.13 -5.54 -10.34
N GLY A 64 -8.15 -6.38 -10.68
CA GLY A 64 -7.31 -6.19 -11.87
C GLY A 64 -5.92 -5.59 -11.63
N LEU A 65 -5.56 -5.38 -10.36
CA LEU A 65 -4.27 -4.85 -9.95
C LEU A 65 -3.88 -5.49 -8.61
N THR A 66 -2.63 -5.90 -8.49
CA THR A 66 -2.00 -6.25 -7.20
C THR A 66 -0.85 -5.29 -6.94
N VAL A 67 -0.77 -4.79 -5.72
CA VAL A 67 0.28 -3.86 -5.29
C VAL A 67 1.10 -4.53 -4.18
N THR A 68 2.42 -4.54 -4.33
CA THR A 68 3.36 -5.07 -3.33
C THR A 68 4.52 -4.10 -3.13
N ASP A 69 5.33 -4.30 -2.09
CA ASP A 69 6.60 -3.58 -2.00
C ASP A 69 7.52 -3.96 -3.19
N ALA A 70 8.36 -3.03 -3.61
CA ALA A 70 9.34 -3.29 -4.66
C ALA A 70 10.39 -4.32 -4.19
N PRO A 71 10.85 -5.23 -5.09
CA PRO A 71 11.98 -6.11 -4.79
C PRO A 71 13.26 -5.32 -4.54
N LYS A 72 14.14 -5.85 -3.67
CA LYS A 72 15.41 -5.19 -3.28
C LYS A 72 16.48 -5.16 -4.38
N THR A 73 16.34 -5.99 -5.42
CA THR A 73 17.26 -6.07 -6.57
C THR A 73 16.44 -5.93 -7.84
N VAL A 74 16.59 -4.82 -8.58
CA VAL A 74 15.73 -4.57 -9.76
C VAL A 74 16.46 -3.86 -10.90
N GLY A 75 16.67 -4.60 -11.99
CA GLY A 75 16.70 -4.07 -13.36
C GLY A 75 15.42 -4.48 -14.11
N ALA A 76 15.17 -3.90 -15.28
CA ALA A 76 13.94 -4.15 -16.05
C ALA A 76 13.69 -5.63 -16.44
N ARG A 77 14.78 -6.38 -16.68
CA ARG A 77 14.72 -7.81 -17.00
C ARG A 77 14.57 -8.70 -15.77
N ASP A 78 14.86 -8.16 -14.58
CA ASP A 78 14.77 -8.87 -13.30
C ASP A 78 13.45 -8.58 -12.58
N LEU A 79 12.65 -7.63 -13.07
CA LEU A 79 11.33 -7.36 -12.53
C LEU A 79 10.40 -8.53 -12.83
N ALA A 80 10.20 -9.38 -11.82
CA ALA A 80 9.29 -10.51 -11.91
C ALA A 80 7.88 -10.03 -12.30
N CYS A 81 7.36 -10.56 -13.41
CA CYS A 81 6.06 -10.24 -13.94
C CYS A 81 5.41 -11.49 -14.56
N ASP A 82 4.21 -11.83 -14.09
CA ASP A 82 3.54 -13.05 -14.53
C ASP A 82 3.06 -12.93 -15.99
N TYR A 83 2.88 -14.08 -16.64
CA TYR A 83 2.39 -14.10 -18.01
C TYR A 83 0.96 -13.54 -18.09
N GLY A 84 0.73 -12.62 -19.03
CA GLY A 84 -0.53 -11.88 -19.16
C GLY A 84 -0.56 -10.54 -18.41
N HIS A 85 0.51 -10.20 -17.69
CA HIS A 85 0.55 -9.06 -16.79
C HIS A 85 1.47 -7.94 -17.28
N LEU A 86 1.19 -6.73 -16.80
CA LEU A 86 2.01 -5.54 -16.98
C LEU A 86 2.48 -5.07 -15.59
N CYS A 87 3.78 -5.13 -15.35
CA CYS A 87 4.37 -4.82 -14.06
C CYS A 87 5.28 -3.60 -14.13
N MET A 88 5.31 -2.80 -13.08
CA MET A 88 6.23 -1.67 -12.98
C MET A 88 6.50 -1.27 -11.53
N ILE A 89 7.60 -0.56 -11.32
CA ILE A 89 7.92 0.02 -10.01
C ILE A 89 7.81 1.53 -10.08
N VAL A 90 7.02 2.08 -9.17
CA VAL A 90 6.84 3.52 -9.00
C VAL A 90 6.99 3.82 -7.53
N LYS A 91 7.91 4.73 -7.19
CA LYS A 91 8.16 5.16 -5.80
C LYS A 91 8.34 4.01 -4.80
N GLY A 92 9.12 3.00 -5.19
CA GLY A 92 9.42 1.84 -4.32
C GLY A 92 8.25 0.87 -4.12
N THR A 93 7.19 0.98 -4.92
CA THR A 93 6.03 0.09 -4.90
C THR A 93 5.92 -0.61 -6.24
N LYS A 94 5.70 -1.93 -6.24
CA LYS A 94 5.44 -2.72 -7.45
C LYS A 94 3.94 -2.73 -7.72
N PHE A 95 3.57 -2.39 -8.95
CA PHE A 95 2.22 -2.50 -9.49
C PHE A 95 2.18 -3.62 -10.50
N ASP A 96 1.20 -4.52 -10.35
CA ASP A 96 1.00 -5.68 -11.20
C ASP A 96 -0.41 -5.64 -11.78
N PHE A 97 -0.53 -5.15 -13.01
CA PHE A 97 -1.79 -4.99 -13.72
C PHE A 97 -2.10 -6.19 -14.61
N TYR A 98 -3.26 -6.80 -14.42
CA TYR A 98 -3.67 -8.00 -15.17
C TYR A 98 -5.07 -7.90 -15.78
N LYS A 99 -5.77 -6.78 -15.58
CA LYS A 99 -7.07 -6.54 -16.20
C LYS A 99 -7.03 -5.31 -17.10
N CYS A 100 -7.52 -5.49 -18.33
CA CYS A 100 -7.77 -4.44 -19.30
C CYS A 100 -8.87 -3.49 -18.79
N GLN A 101 -8.45 -2.36 -18.20
CA GLN A 101 -9.29 -1.22 -17.81
C GLN A 101 -8.39 0.01 -17.66
N THR A 102 -8.98 1.21 -17.73
CA THR A 102 -8.24 2.45 -17.47
C THR A 102 -8.06 2.64 -15.98
N TRP A 103 -6.82 2.81 -15.55
CA TRP A 103 -6.46 3.15 -14.19
C TRP A 103 -6.07 4.61 -14.13
N ASN A 104 -6.78 5.41 -13.35
CA ASN A 104 -6.40 6.79 -13.10
C ASN A 104 -5.33 6.82 -12.01
N LEU A 105 -4.27 7.55 -12.30
CA LEU A 105 -3.05 7.59 -11.52
C LEU A 105 -2.81 9.00 -11.03
N THR A 106 -2.21 9.12 -9.86
CA THR A 106 -1.78 10.41 -9.30
C THR A 106 -0.36 10.28 -8.79
N ASN A 107 0.44 11.34 -8.80
CA ASN A 107 1.79 11.30 -8.26
C ASN A 107 2.73 10.22 -8.87
N TRP A 108 2.44 9.71 -10.06
CA TRP A 108 3.38 8.88 -10.81
C TRP A 108 4.44 9.81 -11.38
N THR A 109 5.65 9.72 -10.84
CA THR A 109 6.82 10.53 -11.21
C THR A 109 8.11 9.74 -10.92
N GLY A 110 9.22 10.22 -11.47
CA GLY A 110 10.54 9.58 -11.34
C GLY A 110 10.74 8.46 -12.36
N ASP A 111 11.85 7.73 -12.23
CA ASP A 111 12.18 6.63 -13.13
C ASP A 111 11.96 5.28 -12.44
N GLY A 112 11.56 4.28 -13.22
CA GLY A 112 11.45 2.92 -12.70
C GLY A 112 11.40 1.84 -13.77
N PRO A 113 11.78 0.61 -13.42
CA PRO A 113 11.68 -0.52 -14.34
C PRO A 113 10.22 -0.87 -14.61
N PHE A 114 9.97 -1.40 -15.81
CA PHE A 114 8.72 -2.00 -16.21
C PHE A 114 8.97 -3.28 -17.01
N THR A 115 7.99 -4.17 -16.98
CA THR A 115 7.95 -5.40 -17.75
C THR A 115 6.53 -5.59 -18.26
N ASN A 116 6.39 -5.65 -19.57
CA ASN A 116 5.17 -6.01 -20.27
C ASN A 116 5.27 -7.48 -20.69
N ASN A 117 4.82 -8.38 -19.82
CA ASN A 117 4.78 -9.81 -20.05
C ASN A 117 3.39 -10.28 -20.49
N GLN A 118 2.62 -9.40 -21.14
CA GLN A 118 1.27 -9.70 -21.60
C GLN A 118 1.26 -10.64 -22.81
N THR A 119 0.08 -11.09 -23.22
CA THR A 119 -0.05 -11.95 -24.42
C THR A 119 0.53 -11.24 -25.66
N PRO A 120 1.26 -11.95 -26.54
CA PRO A 120 1.94 -11.35 -27.69
C PRO A 120 1.03 -10.45 -28.51
N GLY A 121 1.50 -9.23 -28.81
CA GLY A 121 0.73 -8.25 -29.58
C GLY A 121 -0.16 -7.32 -28.75
N THR A 122 -0.34 -7.58 -27.45
CA THR A 122 -1.01 -6.64 -26.52
C THR A 122 -0.21 -5.34 -26.44
N VAL A 123 -0.89 -4.20 -26.49
CA VAL A 123 -0.26 -2.87 -26.43
C VAL A 123 -0.79 -2.12 -25.22
N ALA A 124 0.04 -2.01 -24.18
CA ALA A 124 -0.24 -1.15 -23.04
C ALA A 124 -0.11 0.33 -23.47
N LYS A 125 -0.98 1.19 -22.94
CA LYS A 125 -1.03 2.63 -23.25
C LYS A 125 -0.90 3.45 -21.99
N PHE A 126 -0.07 4.47 -22.04
CA PHE A 126 0.18 5.41 -20.96
C PHE A 126 -0.21 6.81 -21.43
N PHE A 127 -0.97 7.54 -20.62
CA PHE A 127 -1.67 8.75 -21.05
C PHE A 127 -1.21 9.98 -20.26
N ASN A 128 -1.20 11.12 -20.95
CA ASN A 128 -1.07 12.45 -20.36
C ASN A 128 -2.39 12.87 -19.69
N LYS A 129 -2.38 14.02 -19.00
CA LYS A 129 -3.54 14.57 -18.30
C LYS A 129 -4.75 14.83 -19.21
N ASP A 130 -4.47 15.23 -20.44
CA ASP A 130 -5.48 15.52 -21.47
C ASP A 130 -6.05 14.27 -22.14
N GLY A 131 -5.59 13.07 -21.73
CA GLY A 131 -6.00 11.80 -22.32
C GLY A 131 -5.27 11.44 -23.61
N SER A 132 -4.31 12.26 -24.07
CA SER A 132 -3.45 11.89 -25.20
C SER A 132 -2.50 10.75 -24.82
N VAL A 133 -2.22 9.86 -25.78
CA VAL A 133 -1.25 8.77 -25.58
C VAL A 133 0.14 9.38 -25.54
N ARG A 134 0.82 9.21 -24.41
CA ARG A 134 2.22 9.62 -24.25
C ARG A 134 3.16 8.56 -24.79
N TRP A 135 2.90 7.32 -24.43
CA TRP A 135 3.77 6.19 -24.74
C TRP A 135 2.96 4.89 -24.79
N THR A 136 3.48 3.92 -25.54
CA THR A 136 2.91 2.58 -25.65
C THR A 136 4.00 1.54 -25.51
N SER A 137 3.68 0.42 -24.86
CA SER A 137 4.55 -0.75 -24.78
C SER A 137 3.84 -1.95 -25.42
N ARG A 138 4.49 -2.61 -26.39
CA ARG A 138 3.96 -3.80 -27.05
C ARG A 138 4.60 -5.05 -26.45
N ALA A 139 3.79 -6.00 -26.00
CA ALA A 139 4.31 -7.25 -25.44
C ALA A 139 5.02 -8.12 -26.50
N TYR A 140 6.19 -8.69 -26.23
CA TYR A 140 6.97 -8.59 -24.98
C TYR A 140 7.90 -7.38 -24.98
N ASP A 141 7.96 -6.67 -23.85
CA ASP A 141 8.81 -5.50 -23.70
C ASP A 141 9.23 -5.32 -22.24
N ALA A 142 10.43 -4.79 -22.02
CA ALA A 142 10.94 -4.50 -20.69
C ALA A 142 12.01 -3.42 -20.78
N GLY A 143 11.97 -2.47 -19.86
CA GLY A 143 12.94 -1.39 -19.81
C GLY A 143 12.79 -0.53 -18.56
N THR A 144 13.43 0.62 -18.58
CA THR A 144 13.20 1.68 -17.61
C THR A 144 12.38 2.76 -18.27
N ALA A 145 11.35 3.25 -17.59
CA ALA A 145 10.51 4.34 -18.06
C ALA A 145 10.56 5.51 -17.08
N THR A 146 10.43 6.72 -17.63
CA THR A 146 10.25 7.95 -16.87
C THR A 146 8.77 8.24 -16.72
N TRP A 147 8.32 8.24 -15.47
CA TRP A 147 6.91 8.34 -15.09
C TRP A 147 6.35 9.76 -15.07
N ASP A 148 7.02 10.79 -15.61
CA ASP A 148 6.80 12.22 -15.29
C ASP A 148 5.80 13.01 -16.18
N PRO A 149 4.59 13.34 -15.69
CA PRO A 149 3.67 12.46 -14.98
C PRO A 149 2.83 11.60 -15.95
N ILE A 150 2.60 10.34 -15.61
CA ILE A 150 1.54 9.52 -16.22
C ILE A 150 0.25 9.72 -15.42
N TRP A 151 -0.83 10.08 -16.12
CA TRP A 151 -2.11 10.39 -15.48
C TRP A 151 -3.12 9.24 -15.53
N SER A 152 -3.01 8.40 -16.55
CA SER A 152 -3.69 7.13 -16.56
C SER A 152 -2.89 6.10 -17.34
N LEU A 153 -3.13 4.83 -17.04
CA LEU A 153 -2.67 3.74 -17.89
C LEU A 153 -3.83 2.84 -18.28
N ARG A 154 -3.62 2.10 -19.36
CA ARG A 154 -4.46 0.98 -19.73
C ARG A 154 -3.58 -0.18 -20.17
N PRO A 155 -3.64 -1.36 -19.53
CA PRO A 155 -2.82 -2.52 -19.87
C PRO A 155 -3.42 -3.27 -21.09
N CYS A 156 -3.78 -2.50 -22.12
CA CYS A 156 -4.38 -2.80 -23.42
C CYS A 156 -4.73 -1.44 -24.13
#